data_AF-A0A4Y2EQW1-F1
#
_entry.id   AF-A0A4Y2EQW1-F1
#
_cell.length_a   1.000
_cell.length_b   1.000
_cell.length_c   1.000
_cell.angle_alpha   90.00
_cell.angle_beta   90.00
_cell.angle_gamma   90.00
#
_symmetry.space_group_name_H-M   'P 1'
#
loop_
_entity.id
_entity.type
_entity.pdbx_description
1 polymer ?
#
loop_
_entity_poly.entity_id
_entity_poly.type
_entity_poly.pdbx_seq_one_letter_code
_entity_poly.pdbx_strand_id
1 'polypeptide(L)'
;MKNFSTGNATSINDLSSDHNPVAFDININSNLSSSSKNINITNWKTFCELIHNSIPGNPKMDTEAEIDEAIQKFTCCITSAINLSTRTKVISGPFRKLPKEILTKIKIKNRLRKFYQITFFPPYKRKAYKLQKEIQKDIETYDNNRWKETIMDINPEDNTLYEMNRKLSKKFIPTPPILDTDGIKYTPLGKANAFKHSLENSFQENPEPYCNLHINEVNNSINSYFNNLATSSTPDLISSQEVINLIKKINSRKATGPDGVPNKAIRMLTLNAITHLTKIFNKCLILQHFPDAWKIAHVLMFPKPNQNRKHPGSYRPISLLSNIGKLYEKILLKRLNDHCYSNNIIPDEQFGFRDKHSCTHQLLRVTNKIVEGFNIKHYTGGVFLDVSKAFDRMWHNGLIVKLINYQFPDYLIKIIQRFLSNRKFQVKINQVLSSVGNIQAGTPQGSSLSPTLYNISNSDFPRNDKVLNCLFADDSAILTQGSNTRFIIKTLQSQLECIEYWCTKWRVAINT
;
A
#
# COMPACT_ATOMS: atom_id res chain seq x y z
N MET A 1 4.09 -2.06 33.61
CA MET A 1 3.92 -0.66 33.21
C MET A 1 3.99 -0.54 31.68
N LYS A 2 2.87 -0.69 30.99
CA LYS A 2 2.78 -0.54 29.52
C LYS A 2 1.63 0.43 29.26
N ASN A 3 1.96 1.58 28.65
CA ASN A 3 1.04 2.64 28.22
C ASN A 3 0.71 3.72 29.27
N PHE A 4 1.74 4.48 29.68
CA PHE A 4 1.51 5.84 30.17
C PHE A 4 1.81 6.81 29.01
N SER A 5 0.94 7.81 28.78
CA SER A 5 1.31 8.93 27.90
C SER A 5 2.44 9.68 28.58
N THR A 6 3.56 9.84 27.87
CA THR A 6 4.71 10.59 28.36
C THR A 6 4.27 12.05 28.58
N GLY A 7 4.08 12.45 29.84
CA GLY A 7 4.28 13.85 30.21
C GLY A 7 5.71 14.25 29.85
N ASN A 8 5.92 15.54 29.59
CA ASN A 8 7.25 16.06 29.27
C ASN A 8 8.23 15.68 30.37
N ALA A 9 9.26 14.90 30.04
CA ALA A 9 10.33 14.60 30.97
C ALA A 9 11.22 15.84 31.08
N THR A 10 11.38 16.39 32.29
CA THR A 10 12.26 17.53 32.53
C THR A 10 13.46 17.06 33.35
N SER A 11 14.66 17.27 32.82
CA SER A 11 15.89 17.08 33.58
C SER A 11 16.04 18.26 34.52
N ILE A 12 16.09 17.98 35.82
CA ILE A 12 16.37 18.99 36.84
C ILE A 12 17.88 18.94 37.07
N ASN A 13 18.58 20.04 36.77
CA ASN A 13 19.98 20.18 37.15
C ASN A 13 20.04 20.52 38.64
N ASP A 14 20.09 19.48 39.47
CA ASP A 14 20.33 19.62 40.90
C ASP A 14 21.83 19.44 41.17
N LEU A 15 22.49 20.50 41.66
CA LEU A 15 23.95 20.54 41.88
C LEU A 15 24.42 19.68 43.06
N SER A 16 23.50 18.99 43.74
CA SER A 16 23.78 18.15 44.92
C SER A 16 24.07 16.68 44.61
N SER A 17 23.97 16.25 43.34
CA SER A 17 24.26 14.87 42.90
C SER A 17 24.99 14.85 41.55
N ASP A 18 25.86 13.86 41.36
CA ASP A 18 26.50 13.52 40.09
C ASP A 18 25.54 12.86 39.07
N HIS A 19 24.28 12.68 39.45
CA HIS A 19 23.20 12.20 38.60
C HIS A 19 22.09 13.24 38.47
N ASN A 20 21.74 13.63 37.24
CA ASN A 20 20.64 14.55 36.98
C ASN A 20 19.29 13.85 37.20
N PRO A 21 18.48 14.27 38.20
CA PRO A 21 17.14 13.74 38.36
C PRO A 21 16.24 14.10 37.18
N VAL A 22 15.51 13.10 36.66
CA VAL A 22 14.52 13.29 35.60
C VAL A 22 13.13 13.22 36.21
N ALA A 23 12.40 14.34 36.15
CA ALA A 23 11.02 14.43 36.60
C ALA A 23 10.05 14.07 35.47
N PHE A 24 8.96 13.37 35.81
CA PHE A 24 7.89 13.05 34.87
C PHE A 24 6.53 13.37 35.50
N ASP A 25 5.70 14.13 34.79
CA ASP A 25 4.31 14.34 35.17
C ASP A 25 3.43 13.23 34.61
N ILE A 26 2.73 12.53 35.51
CA ILE A 26 1.80 11.46 35.16
C ILE A 26 0.37 11.99 35.31
N ASN A 27 -0.31 12.19 34.19
CA ASN A 27 -1.70 12.65 34.22
C ASN A 27 -2.66 11.47 34.51
N ILE A 28 -3.10 11.36 35.76
CA ILE A 28 -3.96 10.29 36.29
C ILE A 28 -5.40 10.38 35.72
N ASN A 29 -5.80 11.56 35.20
CA ASN A 29 -7.14 11.81 34.66
C ASN A 29 -7.30 11.50 33.18
N SER A 30 -6.29 10.90 32.54
CA SER A 30 -6.50 10.34 31.21
C SER A 30 -7.42 9.12 31.34
N ASN A 31 -8.72 9.32 31.03
CA ASN A 31 -9.61 8.23 30.69
C ASN A 31 -8.97 7.48 29.52
N LEU A 32 -8.16 6.46 29.82
CA LEU A 32 -7.70 5.52 28.81
C LEU A 32 -8.98 4.93 28.25
N SER A 33 -9.31 5.33 27.02
CA SER A 33 -10.34 4.64 26.26
C SER A 33 -9.96 3.17 26.29
N SER A 34 -10.79 2.36 26.96
CA SER A 34 -10.73 0.92 26.79
C SER A 34 -10.66 0.69 25.29
N SER A 35 -9.75 -0.16 24.81
CA SER A 35 -9.66 -0.51 23.39
C SER A 35 -10.92 -1.27 22.97
N SER A 36 -12.04 -0.56 22.90
CA SER A 36 -13.28 -1.07 22.39
C SER A 36 -13.09 -1.25 20.90
N LYS A 37 -13.27 -2.50 20.46
CA LYS A 37 -13.30 -2.77 19.04
C LYS A 37 -14.66 -2.33 18.54
N ASN A 38 -14.70 -1.19 17.87
CA ASN A 38 -15.88 -0.77 17.15
C ASN A 38 -16.02 -1.66 15.92
N ILE A 39 -17.12 -2.41 15.84
CA ILE A 39 -17.51 -3.13 14.63
C ILE A 39 -18.61 -2.34 13.95
N ASN A 40 -18.34 -1.94 12.72
CA ASN A 40 -19.30 -1.25 11.87
C ASN A 40 -20.07 -2.29 11.08
N ILE A 41 -21.40 -2.30 11.21
CA ILE A 41 -22.30 -3.16 10.44
C ILE A 41 -23.15 -2.27 9.55
N THR A 42 -22.91 -2.35 8.24
CA THR A 42 -23.61 -1.57 7.21
C THR A 42 -24.77 -2.38 6.64
N ASN A 43 -25.98 -1.80 6.64
CA ASN A 43 -27.13 -2.36 5.93
C ASN A 43 -27.05 -1.94 4.46
N TRP A 44 -26.70 -2.90 3.60
CA TRP A 44 -26.48 -2.62 2.17
C TRP A 44 -27.79 -2.38 1.39
N LYS A 45 -28.94 -2.85 1.89
CA LYS A 45 -30.24 -2.57 1.24
C LYS A 45 -30.59 -1.09 1.37
N THR A 46 -30.52 -0.57 2.61
CA THR A 46 -30.79 0.85 2.86
C THR A 46 -29.73 1.74 2.20
N PHE A 47 -28.47 1.30 2.12
CA PHE A 47 -27.46 1.97 1.31
C PHE A 47 -27.89 2.12 -0.16
N CYS A 48 -28.34 1.04 -0.80
CA CYS A 48 -28.77 1.08 -2.19
C CYS A 48 -29.96 2.03 -2.42
N GLU A 49 -30.95 2.03 -1.51
CA GLU A 49 -32.11 2.93 -1.56
C GLU A 49 -31.68 4.41 -1.46
N LEU A 50 -30.80 4.73 -0.50
CA LEU A 50 -30.26 6.08 -0.33
C LEU A 50 -29.47 6.54 -1.57
N ILE A 51 -28.67 5.66 -2.16
CA ILE A 51 -27.91 5.95 -3.39
C ILE A 51 -28.84 6.17 -4.58
N HIS A 52 -29.92 5.39 -4.70
CA HIS A 52 -30.91 5.55 -5.77
C HIS A 52 -31.55 6.95 -5.76
N ASN A 53 -31.86 7.46 -4.57
CA ASN A 53 -32.55 8.74 -4.39
C ASN A 53 -31.63 9.97 -4.42
N SER A 54 -30.34 9.80 -4.13
CA SER A 54 -29.41 10.92 -3.90
C SER A 54 -28.57 11.31 -5.11
N ILE A 55 -28.44 10.46 -6.14
CA ILE A 55 -27.56 10.73 -7.28
C ILE A 55 -28.38 11.22 -8.48
N PRO A 56 -28.28 12.52 -8.85
CA PRO A 56 -28.96 13.04 -10.02
C PRO A 56 -28.32 12.51 -11.31
N GLY A 57 -29.15 12.31 -12.33
CA GLY A 57 -28.74 11.61 -13.56
C GLY A 57 -27.82 12.39 -14.49
N ASN A 58 -27.70 13.73 -14.38
CA ASN A 58 -26.96 14.52 -15.38
C ASN A 58 -26.46 15.90 -14.86
N PRO A 59 -25.35 15.97 -14.12
CA PRO A 59 -24.68 17.24 -13.86
C PRO A 59 -24.00 17.78 -15.14
N LYS A 60 -23.95 19.12 -15.28
CA LYS A 60 -23.07 19.77 -16.26
C LYS A 60 -21.62 19.64 -15.79
N MET A 61 -20.72 19.30 -16.71
CA MET A 61 -19.29 19.04 -16.45
C MET A 61 -18.51 19.43 -17.71
N ASP A 62 -18.33 20.72 -17.92
CA ASP A 62 -17.64 21.25 -19.11
C ASP A 62 -16.24 21.77 -18.78
N THR A 63 -15.95 21.99 -17.49
CA THR A 63 -14.63 22.40 -16.98
C THR A 63 -14.01 21.38 -16.04
N GLU A 64 -12.68 21.43 -15.86
CA GLU A 64 -11.97 20.54 -14.93
C GLU A 64 -12.44 20.72 -13.48
N ALA A 65 -12.71 21.96 -13.06
CA ALA A 65 -13.21 22.27 -11.73
C ALA A 65 -14.60 21.67 -11.46
N GLU A 66 -15.49 21.69 -12.47
CA GLU A 66 -16.82 21.06 -12.37
C GLU A 66 -16.72 19.54 -12.27
N ILE A 67 -15.75 18.91 -12.95
CA ILE A 67 -15.49 17.47 -12.82
C ILE A 67 -15.06 17.13 -11.39
N ASP A 68 -14.09 17.88 -10.85
CA ASP A 68 -13.61 17.66 -9.48
C ASP A 68 -14.72 17.89 -8.45
N GLU A 69 -15.55 18.93 -8.62
CA GLU A 69 -16.71 19.18 -7.76
C GLU A 69 -17.73 18.03 -7.86
N ALA A 70 -17.99 17.52 -9.05
CA ALA A 70 -18.92 16.40 -9.24
C ALA A 70 -18.38 15.10 -8.62
N ILE A 71 -17.08 14.84 -8.71
CA ILE A 71 -16.43 13.70 -8.04
C ILE A 71 -16.55 13.86 -6.51
N GLN A 72 -16.34 15.06 -6.00
CA GLN A 72 -16.49 15.35 -4.58
C GLN A 72 -17.93 15.12 -4.12
N LYS A 73 -18.93 15.66 -4.84
CA LYS A 73 -20.36 15.43 -4.56
C LYS A 73 -20.69 13.94 -4.58
N PHE A 74 -20.26 13.22 -5.61
CA PHE A 74 -20.48 11.78 -5.74
C PHE A 74 -19.86 10.99 -4.57
N THR A 75 -18.63 11.33 -4.18
CA THR A 75 -17.93 10.72 -3.05
C THR A 75 -18.64 11.02 -1.73
N CYS A 76 -19.07 12.26 -1.52
CA CYS A 76 -19.85 12.70 -0.37
C CYS A 76 -21.19 11.98 -0.26
N CYS A 77 -21.92 11.80 -1.38
CA CYS A 77 -23.15 11.02 -1.40
C CYS A 77 -22.91 9.57 -0.93
N ILE A 78 -21.84 8.93 -1.42
CA ILE A 78 -21.50 7.55 -1.04
C ILE A 78 -21.13 7.47 0.45
N THR A 79 -20.25 8.33 0.93
CA THR A 79 -19.82 8.30 2.33
C THR A 79 -20.96 8.64 3.28
N SER A 80 -21.84 9.58 2.91
CA SER A 80 -23.04 9.93 3.68
C SER A 80 -24.03 8.76 3.72
N ALA A 81 -24.30 8.11 2.59
CA ALA A 81 -25.14 6.92 2.53
C ALA A 81 -24.56 5.76 3.36
N ILE A 82 -23.23 5.58 3.37
CA ILE A 82 -22.56 4.60 4.24
C ILE A 82 -22.77 4.96 5.70
N ASN A 83 -22.53 6.20 6.09
CA ASN A 83 -22.66 6.64 7.48
C ASN A 83 -24.10 6.47 8.01
N LEU A 84 -25.10 6.83 7.20
CA LEU A 84 -26.52 6.67 7.54
C LEU A 84 -26.96 5.20 7.60
N SER A 85 -26.37 4.34 6.76
CA SER A 85 -26.67 2.90 6.73
C SER A 85 -25.82 2.06 7.68
N THR A 86 -24.83 2.65 8.36
CA THR A 86 -23.90 1.95 9.24
C THR A 86 -24.26 2.14 10.69
N ARG A 87 -24.40 1.03 11.41
CA ARG A 87 -24.51 1.01 12.86
C ARG A 87 -23.18 0.60 13.46
N THR A 88 -22.63 1.45 14.32
CA THR A 88 -21.41 1.16 15.07
C THR A 88 -21.78 0.39 16.33
N LYS A 89 -21.40 -0.89 16.37
CA LYS A 89 -21.49 -1.69 17.59
C LYS A 89 -20.17 -1.61 18.31
N VAL A 90 -20.15 -0.88 19.42
CA VAL A 90 -19.02 -0.89 20.35
C VAL A 90 -18.98 -2.28 20.97
N ILE A 91 -18.00 -3.10 20.58
CA ILE A 91 -17.70 -4.29 21.35
C ILE A 91 -16.84 -3.80 22.51
N SER A 92 -17.49 -3.50 23.62
CA SER A 92 -16.88 -3.82 24.89
C SER A 92 -16.60 -5.31 24.81
N GLY A 93 -15.32 -5.68 24.71
CA GLY A 93 -14.95 -7.10 24.80
C GLY A 93 -15.69 -7.67 26.00
N PRO A 94 -16.28 -8.87 25.92
CA PRO A 94 -16.95 -9.41 27.08
C PRO A 94 -15.89 -9.42 28.18
N PHE A 95 -16.11 -8.64 29.24
CA PHE A 95 -15.57 -9.05 30.52
C PHE A 95 -15.92 -10.52 30.62
N ARG A 96 -14.88 -11.35 30.69
CA ARG A 96 -14.92 -12.81 30.72
C ARG A 96 -16.27 -13.29 31.30
N LYS A 97 -17.18 -13.80 30.46
CA LYS A 97 -18.48 -14.31 30.92
C LYS A 97 -18.21 -15.62 31.66
N LEU A 98 -17.99 -15.50 32.96
CA LEU A 98 -17.81 -16.64 33.86
C LEU A 98 -19.17 -17.32 34.09
N PRO A 99 -19.20 -18.66 34.30
CA PRO A 99 -20.39 -19.37 34.75
C PRO A 99 -21.03 -18.71 35.99
N LYS A 100 -22.35 -18.82 36.11
CA LYS A 100 -23.12 -18.23 37.23
C LYS A 100 -22.57 -18.66 38.59
N GLU A 101 -22.10 -19.90 38.71
CA GLU A 101 -21.49 -20.49 39.91
C GLU A 101 -20.20 -19.78 40.34
N ILE A 102 -19.32 -19.42 39.39
CA ILE A 102 -18.10 -18.67 39.70
C ILE A 102 -18.47 -17.23 40.10
N LEU A 103 -19.47 -16.64 39.44
CA LEU A 103 -19.96 -15.30 39.76
C LEU A 103 -20.58 -15.22 41.16
N THR A 104 -21.34 -16.23 41.59
CA THR A 104 -21.89 -16.29 42.96
C THR A 104 -20.79 -16.41 44.00
N LYS A 105 -19.78 -17.28 43.77
CA LYS A 105 -18.60 -17.38 44.62
C LYS A 105 -17.85 -16.04 44.72
N ILE A 106 -17.64 -15.33 43.60
CA ILE A 106 -17.00 -14.00 43.60
C ILE A 106 -17.80 -13.00 44.45
N LYS A 107 -19.13 -12.97 44.33
CA LYS A 107 -19.99 -12.11 45.14
C LYS A 107 -19.86 -12.41 46.64
N ILE A 108 -19.90 -13.69 47.02
CA ILE A 108 -19.77 -14.13 48.41
C ILE A 108 -18.39 -13.76 48.97
N LYS A 109 -17.31 -14.02 48.22
CA LYS A 109 -15.94 -13.63 48.59
C LYS A 109 -15.83 -12.13 48.83
N ASN A 110 -16.36 -11.31 47.93
CA ASN A 110 -16.31 -9.85 48.04
C ASN A 110 -17.10 -9.35 49.26
N ARG A 111 -18.26 -9.96 49.54
CA ARG A 111 -19.06 -9.66 50.76
C ARG A 111 -18.30 -10.00 52.03
N LEU A 112 -17.65 -11.17 52.10
CA LEU A 112 -16.81 -11.59 53.24
C LEU A 112 -15.60 -10.67 53.44
N ARG A 113 -14.97 -10.22 52.34
CA ARG A 113 -13.86 -9.27 52.39
C ARG A 113 -14.31 -7.90 52.94
N LYS A 114 -15.50 -7.43 52.52
CA LYS A 114 -16.10 -6.20 53.04
C LYS A 114 -16.44 -6.33 54.53
N PHE A 115 -17.00 -7.45 54.96
CA PHE A 115 -17.27 -7.70 56.38
C PHE A 115 -15.99 -7.72 57.22
N TYR A 116 -14.92 -8.37 56.74
CA TYR A 116 -13.63 -8.33 57.42
C TYR A 116 -13.05 -6.91 57.55
N GLN A 117 -13.20 -6.06 56.53
CA GLN A 117 -12.72 -4.67 56.58
C GLN A 117 -13.45 -3.81 57.63
N ILE A 118 -14.68 -4.19 57.98
CA ILE A 118 -15.49 -3.47 58.98
C ILE A 118 -15.28 -4.05 60.37
N THR A 119 -15.31 -5.38 60.51
CA THR A 119 -15.34 -6.05 61.82
C THR A 119 -13.97 -6.53 62.28
N PHE A 120 -12.96 -6.55 61.40
CA PHE A 120 -11.65 -7.17 61.60
C PHE A 120 -11.68 -8.63 62.07
N PHE A 121 -12.83 -9.31 61.94
CA PHE A 121 -13.01 -10.66 62.46
C PHE A 121 -12.26 -11.71 61.60
N PRO A 122 -11.20 -12.36 62.12
CA PRO A 122 -10.30 -13.19 61.32
C PRO A 122 -10.96 -14.36 60.54
N PRO A 123 -12.03 -15.01 61.02
CA PRO A 123 -12.73 -16.05 60.26
C PRO A 123 -13.28 -15.59 58.90
N TYR A 124 -13.70 -14.33 58.76
CA TYR A 124 -14.16 -13.79 57.47
C TYR A 124 -13.01 -13.70 56.46
N LYS A 125 -11.82 -13.31 56.90
CA LYS A 125 -10.59 -13.30 56.08
C LYS A 125 -10.22 -14.72 55.63
N ARG A 126 -10.23 -15.70 56.54
CA ARG A 126 -9.93 -17.11 56.22
C ARG A 126 -10.92 -17.69 55.20
N LYS A 127 -12.23 -17.46 55.39
CA LYS A 127 -13.27 -17.90 54.44
C LYS A 127 -13.14 -17.22 53.07
N ALA A 128 -12.84 -15.92 53.04
CA ALA A 128 -12.61 -15.20 51.78
C ALA A 128 -11.39 -15.75 51.02
N TYR A 129 -10.29 -16.05 51.70
CA TYR A 129 -9.11 -16.67 51.06
C TYR A 129 -9.38 -18.09 50.54
N LYS A 130 -10.14 -18.89 51.30
CA LYS A 130 -10.57 -20.22 50.83
C LYS A 130 -11.39 -20.11 49.54
N LEU A 131 -12.40 -19.23 49.53
CA LEU A 131 -13.19 -18.95 48.33
C LEU A 131 -12.34 -18.42 47.17
N GLN A 132 -11.31 -17.63 47.45
CA GLN A 132 -10.41 -17.12 46.40
C GLN A 132 -9.65 -18.26 45.72
N LYS A 133 -9.12 -19.23 46.47
CA LYS A 133 -8.45 -20.41 45.91
C LYS A 133 -9.42 -21.26 45.08
N GLU A 134 -10.63 -21.48 45.58
CA GLU A 134 -11.68 -22.22 44.86
C GLU A 134 -12.06 -21.52 43.55
N ILE A 135 -12.30 -20.20 43.58
CA ILE A 135 -12.57 -19.40 42.37
C ILE A 135 -11.44 -19.52 41.36
N GLN A 136 -10.18 -19.49 41.81
CA GLN A 136 -9.03 -19.61 40.92
C GLN A 136 -8.99 -20.98 40.23
N LYS A 137 -9.23 -22.06 40.99
CA LYS A 137 -9.31 -23.42 40.45
C LYS A 137 -10.48 -23.61 39.48
N ASP A 138 -11.65 -23.07 39.82
CA ASP A 138 -12.84 -23.13 38.95
C ASP A 138 -12.61 -22.37 37.63
N ILE A 139 -11.96 -21.21 37.71
CA ILE A 139 -11.56 -20.38 36.56
C ILE A 139 -10.59 -21.13 35.66
N GLU A 140 -9.59 -21.78 36.24
CA GLU A 140 -8.59 -22.56 35.51
C GLU A 140 -9.25 -23.78 34.81
N THR A 141 -10.11 -24.49 35.53
CA THR A 141 -10.87 -25.63 34.99
C THR A 141 -11.79 -25.19 33.85
N TYR A 142 -12.50 -24.08 34.01
CA TYR A 142 -13.35 -23.50 32.97
C TYR A 142 -12.55 -23.10 31.72
N ASP A 143 -11.40 -22.46 31.90
CA ASP A 143 -10.54 -22.06 30.77
C ASP A 143 -9.99 -23.28 30.03
N ASN A 144 -9.56 -24.31 30.77
CA ASN A 144 -9.05 -25.56 30.18
C ASN A 144 -10.14 -26.32 29.42
N ASN A 145 -11.34 -26.44 29.96
CA ASN A 145 -12.46 -27.10 29.29
C ASN A 145 -12.87 -26.34 28.03
N ARG A 146 -12.99 -25.02 28.12
CA ARG A 146 -13.27 -24.18 26.96
C ARG A 146 -12.20 -24.32 25.88
N TRP A 147 -10.92 -24.37 26.26
CA TRP A 147 -9.84 -24.59 25.30
C TRP A 147 -9.92 -25.97 24.67
N LYS A 148 -10.22 -26.99 25.47
CA LYS A 148 -10.39 -28.37 24.99
C LYS A 148 -11.51 -28.47 23.96
N GLU A 149 -12.68 -27.90 24.24
CA GLU A 149 -13.81 -27.81 23.29
C GLU A 149 -13.38 -27.07 22.01
N THR A 150 -12.75 -25.91 22.16
CA THR A 150 -12.31 -25.12 21.00
C THR A 150 -11.27 -25.85 20.15
N ILE A 151 -10.44 -26.73 20.73
CA ILE A 151 -9.47 -27.55 19.98
C ILE A 151 -10.16 -28.75 19.34
N MET A 152 -11.10 -29.39 20.03
CA MET A 152 -11.87 -30.52 19.52
C MET A 152 -12.75 -30.13 18.32
N ASP A 153 -13.24 -28.89 18.28
CA ASP A 153 -14.03 -28.34 17.18
C ASP A 153 -13.19 -27.93 15.95
N ILE A 154 -11.85 -27.99 16.02
CA ILE A 154 -10.98 -27.65 14.88
C ILE A 154 -10.90 -28.85 13.93
N ASN A 155 -11.25 -28.61 12.68
CA ASN A 155 -11.17 -29.62 11.63
C ASN A 155 -10.00 -29.29 10.65
N PRO A 156 -9.10 -30.25 10.35
CA PRO A 156 -8.04 -30.06 9.35
C PRO A 156 -8.55 -29.90 7.91
N GLU A 157 -9.74 -30.40 7.60
CA GLU A 157 -10.34 -30.35 6.25
C GLU A 157 -11.08 -29.03 5.97
N ASP A 158 -11.22 -28.15 6.97
CA ASP A 158 -11.81 -26.83 6.82
C ASP A 158 -10.82 -25.69 7.17
N ASN A 159 -11.27 -24.44 7.00
CA ASN A 159 -10.43 -23.27 7.26
C ASN A 159 -10.23 -22.97 8.77
N THR A 160 -10.83 -23.72 9.70
CA THR A 160 -10.80 -23.41 11.14
C THR A 160 -9.40 -23.59 11.72
N LEU A 161 -8.67 -24.62 11.29
CA LEU A 161 -7.27 -24.84 11.68
C LEU A 161 -6.37 -23.67 11.25
N TYR A 162 -6.54 -23.21 10.00
CA TYR A 162 -5.80 -22.07 9.47
C TYR A 162 -6.13 -20.76 10.18
N GLU A 163 -7.42 -20.50 10.45
CA GLU A 163 -7.86 -19.31 11.18
C GLU A 163 -7.33 -19.29 12.63
N MET A 164 -7.36 -20.43 13.30
CA MET A 164 -6.90 -20.60 14.66
C MET A 164 -5.37 -20.44 14.75
N ASN A 165 -4.62 -21.10 13.87
CA ASN A 165 -3.18 -20.93 13.74
C ASN A 165 -2.85 -19.44 13.51
N ARG A 166 -3.52 -18.78 12.56
CA ARG A 166 -3.35 -17.35 12.29
C ARG A 166 -3.64 -16.45 13.48
N LYS A 167 -4.62 -16.77 14.33
CA LYS A 167 -4.93 -16.02 15.57
C LYS A 167 -3.82 -16.18 16.60
N LEU A 168 -3.26 -17.38 16.74
CA LEU A 168 -2.17 -17.67 17.68
C LEU A 168 -0.81 -17.15 17.20
N SER A 169 -0.52 -17.21 15.90
CA SER A 169 0.77 -16.77 15.33
C SER A 169 0.89 -15.25 15.20
N LYS A 170 -0.22 -14.50 15.12
CA LYS A 170 -0.19 -13.03 15.01
C LYS A 170 0.21 -12.39 16.35
N LYS A 171 1.51 -12.39 16.65
CA LYS A 171 2.05 -11.40 17.58
C LYS A 171 1.91 -10.02 16.93
N PHE A 172 1.09 -9.15 17.50
CA PHE A 172 1.15 -7.73 17.16
C PHE A 172 2.52 -7.22 17.59
N ILE A 173 3.39 -6.96 16.62
CA ILE A 173 4.69 -6.36 16.90
C ILE A 173 4.53 -4.85 16.70
N PRO A 174 4.55 -4.05 17.77
CA PRO A 174 4.45 -2.61 17.64
C PRO A 174 5.63 -2.09 16.81
N THR A 175 5.40 -1.06 16.01
CA THR A 175 6.47 -0.36 15.31
C THR A 175 7.43 0.23 16.36
N PRO A 176 8.71 -0.17 16.37
CA PRO A 176 9.68 0.38 17.32
C PRO A 176 9.88 1.88 17.11
N PRO A 177 10.60 2.57 18.01
CA PRO A 177 11.08 3.92 17.74
C PRO A 177 11.83 3.96 16.40
N ILE A 178 11.59 5.00 15.62
CA ILE A 178 12.17 5.17 14.28
C ILE A 178 13.31 6.19 14.37
N LEU A 179 14.46 5.85 13.81
CA LEU A 179 15.60 6.75 13.70
C LEU A 179 15.40 7.67 12.49
N ASP A 180 15.30 8.96 12.76
CA ASP A 180 15.18 10.03 11.76
C ASP A 180 16.48 10.85 11.72
N THR A 181 16.59 11.82 10.80
CA THR A 181 17.77 12.72 10.70
C THR A 181 18.04 13.46 12.00
N ASP A 182 16.98 13.88 12.69
CA ASP A 182 17.08 14.69 13.92
C ASP A 182 16.93 13.83 15.19
N GLY A 183 17.20 12.53 15.08
CA GLY A 183 17.17 11.57 16.19
C GLY A 183 15.94 10.66 16.25
N ILE A 184 15.78 9.98 17.39
CA ILE A 184 14.83 8.87 17.54
C ILE A 184 13.41 9.40 17.83
N LYS A 185 12.43 8.97 17.04
CA LYS A 185 11.01 9.34 17.20
C LYS A 185 10.21 8.22 17.87
N TYR A 186 9.53 8.57 18.96
CA TYR A 186 8.74 7.64 19.78
C TYR A 186 7.22 7.75 19.54
N THR A 187 6.72 8.96 19.33
CA THR A 187 5.29 9.23 19.16
C THR A 187 4.78 8.73 17.80
N PRO A 188 3.50 8.32 17.67
CA PRO A 188 2.93 7.93 16.37
C PRO A 188 3.08 9.00 15.29
N LEU A 189 2.87 10.28 15.65
CA LEU A 189 3.05 11.41 14.75
C LEU A 189 4.53 11.58 14.34
N GLY A 190 5.46 11.53 15.31
CA GLY A 190 6.89 11.63 15.03
C GLY A 190 7.39 10.51 14.13
N LYS A 191 6.92 9.27 14.34
CA LYS A 191 7.22 8.13 13.47
C LYS A 191 6.64 8.33 12.06
N ALA A 192 5.40 8.80 11.96
CA ALA A 192 4.76 9.06 10.66
C ALA A 192 5.54 10.12 9.87
N ASN A 193 5.98 11.20 10.52
CA ASN A 193 6.81 12.23 9.89
C ASN A 193 8.20 11.71 9.50
N ALA A 194 8.87 10.90 10.33
CA ALA A 194 10.16 10.30 9.99
C ALA A 194 10.07 9.39 8.74
N PHE A 195 9.02 8.58 8.66
CA PHE A 195 8.75 7.80 7.44
C PHE A 195 8.45 8.70 6.23
N LYS A 196 7.69 9.78 6.43
CA LYS A 196 7.39 10.75 5.36
C LYS A 196 8.67 11.39 4.82
N HIS A 197 9.57 11.87 5.68
CA HIS A 197 10.86 12.44 5.25
C HIS A 197 11.70 11.43 4.48
N SER A 198 11.81 10.19 4.97
CA SER A 198 12.53 9.13 4.26
C SER A 198 11.92 8.79 2.88
N LEU A 199 10.60 8.87 2.76
CA LEU A 199 9.90 8.61 1.50
C LEU A 199 10.04 9.78 0.52
N GLU A 200 9.95 11.02 0.98
CA GLU A 200 10.20 12.19 0.12
C GLU A 200 11.59 12.15 -0.51
N ASN A 201 12.62 11.82 0.26
CA ASN A 201 13.99 11.63 -0.26
C ASN A 201 14.11 10.44 -1.23
N SER A 202 13.15 9.50 -1.17
CA SER A 202 13.08 8.37 -2.09
C SER A 202 12.33 8.73 -3.36
N PHE A 203 11.29 9.57 -3.29
CA PHE A 203 10.49 10.08 -4.41
C PHE A 203 11.12 11.29 -5.10
N GLN A 204 12.44 11.28 -5.21
CA GLN A 204 13.24 12.24 -5.97
C GLN A 204 13.95 11.50 -7.08
N GLU A 205 14.21 12.23 -8.17
CA GLU A 205 14.95 11.69 -9.30
C GLU A 205 16.37 11.30 -8.85
N ASN A 206 16.97 10.31 -9.51
CA ASN A 206 18.32 9.90 -9.16
C ASN A 206 19.31 11.07 -9.37
N PRO A 207 20.15 11.39 -8.36
CA PRO A 207 21.16 12.43 -8.49
C PRO A 207 22.31 11.97 -9.38
N GLU A 208 22.63 10.68 -9.46
CA GLU A 208 23.59 10.05 -10.39
C GLU A 208 23.14 8.62 -10.72
N PRO A 209 23.46 8.09 -11.92
CA PRO A 209 24.09 8.75 -13.07
C PRO A 209 23.07 9.55 -13.93
N TYR A 210 23.50 10.65 -14.55
CA TYR A 210 22.67 11.49 -15.42
C TYR A 210 23.48 12.16 -16.54
N CYS A 211 22.80 12.52 -17.64
CA CYS A 211 23.37 13.29 -18.74
C CYS A 211 22.59 14.61 -18.93
N ASN A 212 23.20 15.76 -18.61
CA ASN A 212 22.56 17.07 -18.71
C ASN A 212 22.10 17.42 -20.14
N LEU A 213 22.89 17.06 -21.15
CA LEU A 213 22.53 17.27 -22.55
C LEU A 213 21.24 16.53 -22.90
N HIS A 214 21.15 15.25 -22.52
CA HIS A 214 19.97 14.44 -22.78
C HIS A 214 18.74 14.92 -21.99
N ILE A 215 18.91 15.38 -20.76
CA ILE A 215 17.81 15.98 -19.99
C ILE A 215 17.25 17.21 -20.71
N ASN A 216 18.11 18.07 -21.24
CA ASN A 216 17.68 19.24 -22.01
C ASN A 216 16.96 18.85 -23.30
N GLU A 217 17.46 17.84 -24.03
CA GLU A 217 16.79 17.30 -25.21
C GLU A 217 15.39 16.77 -24.88
N VAL A 218 15.25 15.99 -23.80
CA VAL A 218 13.98 15.45 -23.32
C VAL A 218 13.01 16.57 -23.00
N ASN A 219 13.45 17.57 -22.23
CA ASN A 219 12.60 18.71 -21.86
C ASN A 219 12.17 19.52 -23.09
N ASN A 220 13.08 19.76 -24.04
CA ASN A 220 12.78 20.47 -25.28
C ASN A 220 11.79 19.69 -26.16
N SER A 221 11.96 18.36 -26.27
CA SER A 221 11.04 17.49 -27.00
C SER A 221 9.63 17.53 -26.41
N ILE A 222 9.51 17.44 -25.08
CA ILE A 222 8.23 17.55 -24.37
C ILE A 222 7.57 18.90 -24.63
N ASN A 223 8.32 20.00 -24.46
CA ASN A 223 7.79 21.34 -24.64
C ASN A 223 7.33 21.57 -26.08
N SER A 224 8.13 21.15 -27.07
CA SER A 224 7.78 21.22 -28.49
C SER A 224 6.50 20.42 -28.79
N TYR A 225 6.41 19.19 -28.26
CA TYR A 225 5.25 18.33 -28.46
C TYR A 225 3.97 18.95 -27.89
N PHE A 226 3.98 19.41 -26.65
CA PHE A 226 2.78 20.01 -26.03
C PHE A 226 2.39 21.36 -26.63
N ASN A 227 3.35 22.15 -27.13
CA ASN A 227 3.07 23.41 -27.82
C ASN A 227 2.45 23.19 -29.21
N ASN A 228 2.84 22.13 -29.92
CA ASN A 228 2.36 21.83 -31.27
C ASN A 228 1.17 20.86 -31.32
N LEU A 229 0.59 20.54 -30.17
CA LEU A 229 -0.40 19.48 -30.03
C LEU A 229 -1.76 19.90 -30.60
N ALA A 230 -2.00 19.57 -31.86
CA ALA A 230 -3.31 19.75 -32.49
C ALA A 230 -4.34 18.85 -31.79
N THR A 231 -5.50 19.39 -31.42
CA THR A 231 -6.64 18.64 -30.85
C THR A 231 -7.22 17.68 -31.89
N SER A 232 -6.54 16.55 -32.14
CA SER A 232 -6.88 15.65 -33.25
C SER A 232 -7.35 14.26 -32.82
N SER A 233 -6.97 13.78 -31.63
CA SER A 233 -7.42 12.47 -31.15
C SER A 233 -8.67 12.57 -30.25
N THR A 234 -9.83 12.21 -30.79
CA THR A 234 -11.03 11.98 -29.98
C THR A 234 -10.81 10.73 -29.12
N PRO A 235 -11.00 10.81 -27.80
CA PRO A 235 -10.82 9.63 -26.96
C PRO A 235 -11.96 8.64 -27.21
N ASP A 236 -11.62 7.35 -27.24
CA ASP A 236 -12.64 6.30 -27.17
C ASP A 236 -13.48 6.51 -25.90
N LEU A 237 -14.80 6.55 -26.03
CA LEU A 237 -15.67 6.76 -24.88
C LEU A 237 -15.96 5.45 -24.16
N ILE A 238 -16.12 5.55 -22.85
CA ILE A 238 -16.40 4.43 -21.94
C ILE A 238 -17.89 4.16 -21.96
N SER A 239 -18.24 2.88 -22.11
CA SER A 239 -19.61 2.41 -21.93
C SER A 239 -19.89 2.07 -20.46
N SER A 240 -21.14 2.22 -20.02
CA SER A 240 -21.51 1.80 -18.66
C SER A 240 -21.32 0.30 -18.45
N GLN A 241 -21.43 -0.52 -19.50
CA GLN A 241 -21.16 -1.95 -19.43
C GLN A 241 -19.68 -2.26 -19.09
N GLU A 242 -18.74 -1.48 -19.64
CA GLU A 242 -17.33 -1.58 -19.29
C GLU A 242 -17.09 -1.31 -17.80
N VAL A 243 -17.71 -0.25 -17.26
CA VAL A 243 -17.64 0.08 -15.84
C VAL A 243 -18.24 -1.03 -14.97
N ILE A 244 -19.40 -1.57 -15.36
CA ILE A 244 -20.03 -2.71 -14.67
C ILE A 244 -19.09 -3.92 -14.62
N ASN A 245 -18.46 -4.25 -15.74
CA ASN A 245 -17.54 -5.38 -15.83
C ASN A 245 -16.31 -5.19 -14.93
N LEU A 246 -15.78 -3.97 -14.83
CA LEU A 246 -14.69 -3.64 -13.91
C LEU A 246 -15.13 -3.77 -12.44
N ILE A 247 -16.29 -3.23 -12.09
CA ILE A 247 -16.84 -3.29 -10.72
C ILE A 247 -17.06 -4.74 -10.27
N LYS A 248 -17.59 -5.61 -11.15
CA LYS A 248 -17.78 -7.05 -10.86
C LYS A 248 -16.49 -7.76 -10.48
N LYS A 249 -15.35 -7.38 -11.07
CA LYS A 249 -14.03 -7.97 -10.82
C LYS A 249 -13.35 -7.41 -9.55
N ILE A 250 -13.91 -6.41 -8.87
CA ILE A 250 -13.30 -5.81 -7.69
C ILE A 250 -13.43 -6.72 -6.46
N ASN A 251 -12.31 -6.93 -5.76
CA ASN A 251 -12.33 -7.58 -4.44
C ASN A 251 -12.89 -6.62 -3.37
N SER A 252 -14.04 -6.99 -2.82
CA SER A 252 -14.80 -6.21 -1.83
C SER A 252 -14.10 -6.02 -0.48
N ARG A 253 -13.09 -6.84 -0.17
CA ARG A 253 -12.38 -6.86 1.11
C ARG A 253 -11.11 -5.99 1.13
N LYS A 254 -10.80 -5.28 0.03
CA LYS A 254 -9.63 -4.37 0.01
C LYS A 254 -9.88 -3.14 0.89
N ALA A 255 -8.79 -2.59 1.42
CA ALA A 255 -8.79 -1.38 2.22
C ALA A 255 -9.26 -0.15 1.42
N THR A 256 -9.73 0.87 2.13
CA THR A 256 -10.18 2.15 1.57
C THR A 256 -9.01 3.12 1.38
N GLY A 257 -9.14 4.01 0.40
CA GLY A 257 -8.23 5.14 0.23
C GLY A 257 -8.53 6.30 1.18
N PRO A 258 -7.96 7.49 0.91
CA PRO A 258 -8.25 8.72 1.65
C PRO A 258 -9.72 9.16 1.56
N ASP A 259 -10.40 8.81 0.46
CA ASP A 259 -11.81 9.09 0.20
C ASP A 259 -12.78 8.32 1.12
N GLY A 260 -12.30 7.31 1.85
CA GLY A 260 -13.14 6.51 2.75
C GLY A 260 -14.16 5.62 2.04
N VAL A 261 -14.13 5.52 0.70
CA VAL A 261 -15.09 4.72 -0.07
C VAL A 261 -14.61 3.27 -0.18
N PRO A 262 -15.30 2.27 0.41
CA PRO A 262 -14.91 0.88 0.30
C PRO A 262 -15.34 0.26 -1.02
N ASN A 263 -14.54 -0.69 -1.50
CA ASN A 263 -14.87 -1.50 -2.68
C ASN A 263 -16.23 -2.21 -2.57
N LYS A 264 -16.65 -2.55 -1.35
CA LYS A 264 -17.98 -3.13 -1.12
C LYS A 264 -19.10 -2.15 -1.46
N ALA A 265 -18.94 -0.85 -1.16
CA ALA A 265 -19.92 0.17 -1.54
C ALA A 265 -19.97 0.35 -3.06
N ILE A 266 -18.81 0.38 -3.72
CA ILE A 266 -18.73 0.48 -5.19
C ILE A 266 -19.46 -0.68 -5.87
N ARG A 267 -19.36 -1.90 -5.32
CA ARG A 267 -20.09 -3.08 -5.83
C ARG A 267 -21.60 -3.01 -5.64
N MET A 268 -22.07 -2.19 -4.71
CA MET A 268 -23.49 -2.02 -4.38
C MET A 268 -24.08 -0.75 -5.01
N LEU A 269 -23.34 -0.07 -5.90
CA LEU A 269 -23.87 1.09 -6.62
C LEU A 269 -25.04 0.68 -7.53
N THR A 270 -26.06 1.53 -7.57
CA THR A 270 -27.21 1.37 -8.47
C THR A 270 -26.83 1.67 -9.91
N LEU A 271 -27.63 1.23 -10.88
CA LEU A 271 -27.35 1.49 -12.29
C LEU A 271 -27.24 2.99 -12.59
N ASN A 272 -28.10 3.83 -11.99
CA ASN A 272 -28.04 5.29 -12.12
C ASN A 272 -26.72 5.87 -11.59
N ALA A 273 -26.21 5.33 -10.49
CA ALA A 273 -24.91 5.74 -9.96
C ALA A 273 -23.76 5.34 -10.90
N ILE A 274 -23.84 4.16 -11.52
CA ILE A 274 -22.85 3.69 -12.48
C ILE A 274 -22.88 4.52 -13.77
N THR A 275 -24.06 4.87 -14.28
CA THR A 275 -24.17 5.74 -15.46
C THR A 275 -23.62 7.14 -15.16
N HIS A 276 -23.91 7.69 -13.99
CA HIS A 276 -23.31 8.96 -13.52
C HIS A 276 -21.78 8.87 -13.46
N LEU A 277 -21.24 7.81 -12.85
CA LEU A 277 -19.79 7.58 -12.79
C LEU A 277 -19.15 7.41 -14.17
N THR A 278 -19.85 6.76 -15.10
CA THR A 278 -19.41 6.61 -16.50
C THR A 278 -19.29 7.97 -17.17
N LYS A 279 -20.26 8.87 -16.95
CA LYS A 279 -20.22 10.24 -17.48
C LYS A 279 -19.04 11.03 -16.93
N ILE A 280 -18.77 10.93 -15.62
CA ILE A 280 -17.57 11.51 -15.00
C ILE A 280 -16.31 11.03 -15.74
N PHE A 281 -16.12 9.72 -15.88
CA PHE A 281 -14.93 9.19 -16.54
C PHE A 281 -14.80 9.63 -18.00
N ASN A 282 -15.92 9.69 -18.74
CA ASN A 282 -15.92 10.18 -20.12
C ASN A 282 -15.53 11.66 -20.21
N LYS A 283 -16.03 12.49 -19.29
CA LYS A 283 -15.63 13.90 -19.22
C LYS A 283 -14.16 14.06 -18.83
N CYS A 284 -13.64 13.23 -17.92
CA CYS A 284 -12.20 13.19 -17.62
C CYS A 284 -11.37 12.85 -18.88
N LEU A 285 -11.81 11.90 -19.70
CA LEU A 285 -11.11 11.55 -20.95
C LEU A 285 -11.13 12.68 -21.98
N ILE A 286 -12.30 13.28 -22.19
CA ILE A 286 -12.49 14.39 -23.14
C ILE A 286 -11.63 15.60 -22.75
N LEU A 287 -11.65 15.99 -21.47
CA LEU A 287 -10.82 17.09 -20.97
C LEU A 287 -9.38 16.68 -20.67
N GLN A 288 -9.00 15.43 -20.95
CA GLN A 288 -7.64 14.90 -20.74
C GLN A 288 -7.14 15.11 -19.30
N HIS A 289 -8.07 15.04 -18.34
CA HIS A 289 -7.87 15.42 -16.95
C HIS A 289 -7.75 14.19 -16.05
N PHE A 290 -6.84 14.26 -15.08
CA PHE A 290 -6.76 13.30 -13.98
C PHE A 290 -7.08 14.05 -12.67
N PRO A 291 -8.20 13.72 -12.00
CA PRO A 291 -8.69 14.40 -10.79
C PRO A 291 -7.69 14.49 -9.65
N ASP A 292 -7.63 15.67 -9.02
CA ASP A 292 -6.70 15.93 -7.92
C ASP A 292 -7.02 15.12 -6.66
N ALA A 293 -8.32 14.87 -6.41
CA ALA A 293 -8.77 14.00 -5.32
C ALA A 293 -8.19 12.57 -5.41
N TRP A 294 -7.85 12.11 -6.62
CA TRP A 294 -7.27 10.78 -6.86
C TRP A 294 -5.73 10.77 -6.84
N LYS A 295 -5.09 11.94 -6.74
CA LYS A 295 -3.62 12.09 -6.64
C LYS A 295 -3.09 12.00 -5.21
N ILE A 296 -3.98 11.95 -4.22
CA ILE A 296 -3.64 11.85 -2.79
C ILE A 296 -3.57 10.38 -2.37
N ALA A 297 -2.51 10.00 -1.65
CA ALA A 297 -2.30 8.66 -1.13
C ALA A 297 -2.14 8.62 0.41
N HIS A 298 -2.75 7.63 1.06
CA HIS A 298 -2.38 7.26 2.43
C HIS A 298 -1.40 6.09 2.41
N VAL A 299 -0.17 6.30 2.88
CA VAL A 299 0.90 5.31 2.85
C VAL A 299 0.96 4.54 4.16
N LEU A 300 0.96 3.22 4.07
CA LEU A 300 1.19 2.30 5.19
C LEU A 300 2.58 1.69 5.09
N MET A 301 3.33 1.66 6.20
CA MET A 301 4.70 1.14 6.25
C MET A 301 4.72 -0.29 6.77
N PHE A 302 5.20 -1.23 5.95
CA PHE A 302 5.28 -2.65 6.30
C PHE A 302 6.74 -3.10 6.43
N PRO A 303 7.15 -3.71 7.56
CA PRO A 303 8.54 -4.08 7.76
C PRO A 303 8.99 -5.14 6.75
N LYS A 304 10.17 -4.94 6.15
CA LYS A 304 10.87 -5.95 5.37
C LYS A 304 11.33 -7.08 6.32
N PRO A 305 11.30 -8.34 5.88
CA PRO A 305 11.77 -9.45 6.70
C PRO A 305 13.28 -9.29 6.98
N ASN A 306 13.71 -9.70 8.17
CA ASN A 306 15.12 -9.77 8.57
C ASN A 306 15.92 -8.44 8.52
N GLN A 307 15.26 -7.29 8.48
CA GLN A 307 15.92 -5.98 8.52
C GLN A 307 15.70 -5.25 9.84
N ASN A 308 16.62 -4.33 10.18
CA ASN A 308 16.53 -3.53 11.39
C ASN A 308 15.37 -2.52 11.30
N ARG A 309 14.34 -2.78 12.10
CA ARG A 309 13.07 -2.04 12.12
C ARG A 309 13.16 -0.61 12.67
N LYS A 310 14.32 -0.19 13.18
CA LYS A 310 14.55 1.19 13.60
C LYS A 310 14.74 2.13 12.41
N HIS A 311 15.18 1.63 11.25
CA HIS A 311 15.43 2.45 10.08
C HIS A 311 14.19 2.53 9.18
N PRO A 312 13.81 3.73 8.69
CA PRO A 312 12.72 3.91 7.74
C PRO A 312 12.85 3.07 6.46
N GLY A 313 14.05 2.95 5.91
CA GLY A 313 14.33 2.18 4.68
C GLY A 313 14.09 0.67 4.79
N SER A 314 13.96 0.16 6.02
CA SER A 314 13.62 -1.23 6.32
C SER A 314 12.13 -1.54 6.17
N TYR A 315 11.34 -0.61 5.65
CA TYR A 315 9.91 -0.77 5.44
C TYR A 315 9.56 -0.60 3.96
N ARG A 316 8.52 -1.30 3.51
CA ARG A 316 7.89 -1.12 2.21
C ARG A 316 6.70 -0.18 2.37
N PRO A 317 6.62 0.90 1.57
CA PRO A 317 5.43 1.72 1.52
C PRO A 317 4.32 1.00 0.75
N ILE A 318 3.08 1.05 1.23
CA ILE A 318 1.91 0.64 0.46
C ILE A 318 0.95 1.82 0.39
N SER A 319 0.72 2.33 -0.81
CA SER A 319 -0.14 3.47 -1.08
C SER A 319 -1.60 3.03 -1.21
N LEU A 320 -2.42 3.44 -0.24
CA LEU A 320 -3.87 3.40 -0.34
C LEU A 320 -4.32 4.62 -1.15
N LEU A 321 -4.85 4.36 -2.35
CA LEU A 321 -5.39 5.36 -3.27
C LEU A 321 -6.92 5.28 -3.27
N SER A 322 -7.58 6.31 -3.82
CA SER A 322 -9.04 6.30 -4.04
C SER A 322 -9.46 5.05 -4.81
N ASN A 323 -10.47 4.35 -4.29
CA ASN A 323 -10.99 3.15 -4.97
C ASN A 323 -11.74 3.51 -6.26
N ILE A 324 -12.35 4.70 -6.32
CA ILE A 324 -12.95 5.26 -7.54
C ILE A 324 -11.85 5.65 -8.53
N GLY A 325 -10.78 6.32 -8.07
CA GLY A 325 -9.61 6.61 -8.91
C GLY A 325 -9.00 5.35 -9.53
N LYS A 326 -8.88 4.26 -8.76
CA LYS A 326 -8.40 2.96 -9.28
C LYS A 326 -9.30 2.35 -10.36
N LEU A 327 -10.60 2.66 -10.38
CA LEU A 327 -11.46 2.25 -11.49
C LEU A 327 -11.09 3.00 -12.77
N TYR A 328 -10.89 4.31 -12.67
CA TYR A 328 -10.44 5.12 -13.80
C TYR A 328 -9.06 4.68 -14.30
N GLU A 329 -8.12 4.45 -13.38
CA GLU A 329 -6.80 3.89 -13.71
C GLU A 329 -6.88 2.57 -14.49
N LYS A 330 -7.82 1.67 -14.16
CA LYS A 330 -7.99 0.40 -14.88
C LYS A 330 -8.51 0.58 -16.30
N ILE A 331 -9.31 1.61 -16.54
CA ILE A 331 -9.81 1.94 -17.88
C ILE A 331 -8.64 2.45 -18.73
N LEU A 332 -7.85 3.37 -18.19
CA LEU A 332 -6.64 3.87 -18.83
C LEU A 332 -5.62 2.73 -19.09
N LEU A 333 -5.45 1.85 -18.10
CA LEU A 333 -4.56 0.70 -18.19
C LEU A 333 -4.92 -0.22 -19.36
N LYS A 334 -6.22 -0.48 -19.56
CA LYS A 334 -6.68 -1.31 -20.68
C LYS A 334 -6.24 -0.71 -22.02
N ARG A 335 -6.48 0.59 -22.21
CA ARG A 335 -6.12 1.32 -23.44
C ARG A 335 -4.61 1.37 -23.66
N LEU A 336 -3.84 1.61 -22.60
CA LEU A 336 -2.38 1.57 -22.66
C LEU A 336 -1.88 0.18 -23.09
N ASN A 337 -2.43 -0.88 -22.49
CA ASN A 337 -2.06 -2.24 -22.85
C ASN A 337 -2.43 -2.56 -24.31
N ASP A 338 -3.63 -2.17 -24.76
CA ASP A 338 -4.08 -2.38 -26.14
C ASP A 338 -3.13 -1.71 -27.15
N HIS A 339 -2.65 -0.49 -26.85
CA HIS A 339 -1.63 0.20 -27.66
C HIS A 339 -0.27 -0.49 -27.60
N CYS A 340 0.17 -0.93 -26.41
CA CYS A 340 1.42 -1.69 -26.24
C CYS A 340 1.44 -2.98 -27.04
N TYR A 341 0.32 -3.72 -27.04
CA TYR A 341 0.19 -4.97 -27.79
C TYR A 341 0.16 -4.72 -29.30
N SER A 342 -0.60 -3.72 -29.75
CA SER A 342 -0.73 -3.42 -31.19
C SER A 342 0.58 -2.96 -31.83
N ASN A 343 1.45 -2.30 -31.07
CA ASN A 343 2.71 -1.75 -31.55
C ASN A 343 3.96 -2.52 -31.06
N ASN A 344 3.78 -3.70 -30.43
CA ASN A 344 4.87 -4.54 -29.90
C ASN A 344 5.90 -3.75 -29.06
N ILE A 345 5.43 -2.85 -28.20
CA ILE A 345 6.30 -1.94 -27.43
C ILE A 345 7.07 -2.70 -26.36
N ILE A 346 6.40 -3.60 -25.63
CA ILE A 346 7.02 -4.32 -24.50
C ILE A 346 7.82 -5.51 -25.04
N PRO A 347 9.13 -5.59 -24.75
CA PRO A 347 9.99 -6.71 -25.14
C PRO A 347 9.44 -8.07 -24.69
N ASP A 348 9.63 -9.11 -25.52
CA ASP A 348 9.31 -10.49 -25.15
C ASP A 348 10.17 -11.01 -24.00
N GLU A 349 11.31 -10.39 -23.75
CA GLU A 349 12.18 -10.70 -22.63
C GLU A 349 11.68 -10.19 -21.27
N GLN A 350 10.69 -9.29 -21.25
CA GLN A 350 10.07 -8.75 -20.04
C GLN A 350 8.87 -9.60 -19.60
N PHE A 351 9.06 -10.35 -18.52
CA PHE A 351 8.06 -11.27 -17.98
C PHE A 351 7.31 -10.66 -16.78
N GLY A 352 7.87 -9.62 -16.15
CA GLY A 352 7.25 -8.95 -15.01
C GLY A 352 5.99 -8.18 -15.44
N PHE A 353 4.92 -8.33 -14.66
CA PHE A 353 3.64 -7.63 -14.84
C PHE A 353 2.99 -7.78 -16.23
N ARG A 354 3.39 -8.79 -17.00
CA ARG A 354 2.84 -9.10 -18.32
C ARG A 354 1.81 -10.21 -18.20
N ASP A 355 0.71 -10.09 -18.93
CA ASP A 355 -0.33 -11.13 -18.92
C ASP A 355 0.22 -12.45 -19.45
N LYS A 356 -0.23 -13.56 -18.87
CA LYS A 356 0.22 -14.94 -19.18
C LYS A 356 1.71 -15.22 -18.94
N HIS A 357 2.46 -14.32 -18.30
CA HIS A 357 3.86 -14.53 -17.92
C HIS A 357 3.97 -14.69 -16.39
N SER A 358 4.96 -15.47 -15.95
CA SER A 358 5.18 -15.76 -14.53
C SER A 358 6.68 -15.88 -14.24
N CYS A 359 7.02 -15.81 -12.95
CA CYS A 359 8.39 -16.05 -12.50
C CYS A 359 8.89 -17.45 -12.90
N THR A 360 8.01 -18.46 -12.89
CA THR A 360 8.36 -19.83 -13.29
C THR A 360 8.75 -19.93 -14.77
N HIS A 361 8.07 -19.19 -15.65
CA HIS A 361 8.44 -19.18 -17.07
C HIS A 361 9.82 -18.54 -17.29
N GLN A 362 10.15 -17.45 -16.59
CA GLN A 362 11.47 -16.82 -16.71
C GLN A 362 12.58 -17.70 -16.13
N LEU A 363 12.32 -18.36 -14.99
CA LEU A 363 13.24 -19.33 -14.40
C LEU A 363 13.52 -20.50 -15.36
N LEU A 364 12.47 -21.02 -16.01
CA LEU A 364 12.62 -22.08 -17.01
C LEU A 364 13.49 -21.62 -18.18
N ARG A 365 13.30 -20.39 -18.66
CA ARG A 365 14.12 -19.81 -19.75
C ARG A 365 15.60 -19.71 -19.37
N VAL A 366 15.90 -19.25 -18.16
CA VAL A 366 17.28 -19.18 -17.63
C VAL A 366 17.90 -20.57 -17.48
N THR A 367 17.18 -21.50 -16.86
CA THR A 367 17.66 -22.86 -16.61
C THR A 367 17.86 -23.65 -17.89
N ASN A 368 16.94 -23.57 -18.85
CA ASN A 368 17.09 -24.18 -20.17
C ASN A 368 18.34 -23.65 -20.87
N LYS A 369 18.57 -22.33 -20.84
CA LYS A 369 19.78 -21.76 -21.41
C LYS A 369 21.02 -22.40 -20.80
N ILE A 370 21.13 -22.42 -19.47
CA ILE A 370 22.28 -23.01 -18.76
C ILE A 370 22.48 -24.49 -19.16
N VAL A 371 21.40 -25.28 -19.21
CA VAL A 371 21.45 -26.71 -19.57
C VAL A 371 21.87 -26.91 -21.03
N GLU A 372 21.33 -26.12 -21.98
CA GLU A 372 21.73 -26.15 -23.38
C GLU A 372 23.23 -25.88 -23.54
N GLY A 373 23.74 -24.87 -22.85
CA GLY A 373 25.17 -24.53 -22.85
C GLY A 373 26.02 -25.67 -22.30
N PHE A 374 25.59 -26.28 -21.20
CA PHE A 374 26.28 -27.42 -20.61
C PHE A 374 26.35 -28.63 -21.57
N ASN A 375 25.25 -28.93 -22.26
CA ASN A 375 25.18 -30.06 -23.20
C ASN A 375 26.14 -29.90 -24.40
N ILE A 376 26.36 -28.67 -24.87
CA ILE A 376 27.32 -28.36 -25.93
C ILE A 376 28.73 -28.04 -25.41
N LYS A 377 29.01 -28.33 -24.13
CA LYS A 377 30.29 -28.06 -23.45
C LYS A 377 30.72 -26.58 -23.49
N HIS A 378 29.76 -25.66 -23.53
CA HIS A 378 29.99 -24.23 -23.37
C HIS A 378 29.93 -23.81 -21.91
N TYR A 379 30.70 -22.79 -21.56
CA TYR A 379 30.53 -22.07 -20.32
C TYR A 379 29.32 -21.12 -20.44
N THR A 380 28.60 -20.93 -19.34
CA THR A 380 27.52 -19.93 -19.24
C THR A 380 27.90 -18.90 -18.19
N GLY A 381 27.99 -17.63 -18.59
CA GLY A 381 28.17 -16.51 -17.66
C GLY A 381 26.86 -15.76 -17.49
N GLY A 382 26.59 -15.30 -16.27
CA GLY A 382 25.42 -14.49 -15.96
C GLY A 382 25.76 -13.33 -15.03
N VAL A 383 25.15 -12.18 -15.26
CA VAL A 383 25.22 -11.01 -14.38
C VAL A 383 23.81 -10.66 -13.93
N PHE A 384 23.64 -10.47 -12.63
CA PHE A 384 22.38 -10.09 -12.01
C PHE A 384 22.48 -8.63 -11.54
N LEU A 385 21.53 -7.82 -11.98
CA LEU A 385 21.48 -6.38 -11.73
C LEU A 385 20.31 -6.09 -10.78
N ASP A 386 20.60 -5.36 -9.72
CA ASP A 386 19.60 -4.92 -8.74
C ASP A 386 19.34 -3.41 -8.93
N VAL A 387 18.15 -3.05 -9.40
CA VAL A 387 17.79 -1.65 -9.67
C VAL A 387 17.38 -0.95 -8.37
N SER A 388 18.07 0.14 -8.03
CA SER A 388 17.80 0.88 -6.80
C SER A 388 16.47 1.62 -6.86
N LYS A 389 15.52 1.22 -5.99
CA LYS A 389 14.23 1.91 -5.80
C LYS A 389 13.50 2.19 -7.12
N ALA A 390 13.45 1.17 -7.99
CA ALA A 390 12.94 1.23 -9.35
C ALA A 390 11.61 2.00 -9.52
N PHE A 391 10.61 1.69 -8.70
CA PHE A 391 9.30 2.36 -8.75
C PHE A 391 9.29 3.75 -8.13
N ASP A 392 10.09 3.99 -7.10
CA ASP A 392 10.07 5.26 -6.34
C ASP A 392 10.87 6.36 -7.05
N ARG A 393 11.79 6.01 -7.96
CA ARG A 393 12.70 6.96 -8.62
C ARG A 393 12.55 7.09 -10.12
N MET A 394 11.52 6.47 -10.69
CA MET A 394 11.25 6.53 -12.13
C MET A 394 11.11 7.98 -12.61
N TRP A 395 11.90 8.36 -13.62
CA TRP A 395 11.94 9.71 -14.16
C TRP A 395 10.70 10.01 -15.01
N HIS A 396 9.87 10.96 -14.56
CA HIS A 396 8.58 11.26 -15.21
C HIS A 396 8.76 11.78 -16.64
N ASN A 397 9.63 12.78 -16.85
CA ASN A 397 9.85 13.36 -18.19
C ASN A 397 10.40 12.32 -19.16
N GLY A 398 11.32 11.46 -18.70
CA GLY A 398 11.83 10.34 -19.50
C GLY A 398 10.71 9.40 -19.96
N LEU A 399 9.78 9.04 -19.07
CA LEU A 399 8.61 8.24 -19.43
C LEU A 399 7.70 8.96 -20.44
N ILE A 400 7.44 10.27 -20.27
CA ILE A 400 6.60 11.02 -21.20
C ILE A 400 7.21 11.07 -22.60
N VAL A 401 8.51 11.32 -22.75
CA VAL A 401 9.19 11.26 -24.06
C VAL A 401 9.11 9.87 -24.67
N LYS A 402 9.23 8.80 -23.88
CA LYS A 402 9.04 7.44 -24.40
C LYS A 402 7.62 7.25 -24.94
N LEU A 403 6.59 7.72 -24.23
CA LEU A 403 5.21 7.64 -24.71
C LEU A 403 5.01 8.42 -26.03
N ILE A 404 5.64 9.58 -26.16
CA ILE A 404 5.63 10.38 -27.41
C ILE A 404 6.32 9.61 -28.54
N ASN A 405 7.51 9.06 -28.29
CA ASN A 405 8.30 8.32 -29.28
C ASN A 405 7.60 7.04 -29.75
N TYR A 406 6.86 6.36 -28.85
CA TYR A 406 6.03 5.20 -29.18
C TYR A 406 4.63 5.56 -29.71
N GLN A 407 4.39 6.83 -30.02
CA GLN A 407 3.18 7.33 -30.69
C GLN A 407 1.89 6.94 -29.95
N PHE A 408 1.89 7.00 -28.62
CA PHE A 408 0.65 6.83 -27.87
C PHE A 408 -0.35 7.94 -28.22
N PRO A 409 -1.67 7.66 -28.16
CA PRO A 409 -2.69 8.68 -28.35
C PRO A 409 -2.49 9.89 -27.43
N ASP A 410 -2.56 11.11 -27.96
CA ASP A 410 -2.20 12.32 -27.22
C ASP A 410 -3.00 12.49 -25.92
N TYR A 411 -4.29 12.11 -25.95
CA TYR A 411 -5.16 12.15 -24.77
C TYR A 411 -4.62 11.26 -23.64
N LEU A 412 -4.06 10.08 -23.96
CA LEU A 412 -3.45 9.20 -22.95
C LEU A 412 -2.17 9.82 -22.41
N ILE A 413 -1.32 10.39 -23.29
CA ILE A 413 -0.06 11.02 -22.88
C ILE A 413 -0.34 12.16 -21.89
N LYS A 414 -1.30 13.04 -22.18
CA LYS A 414 -1.67 14.14 -21.27
C LYS A 414 -2.27 13.65 -19.95
N ILE A 415 -3.13 12.64 -19.98
CA ILE A 415 -3.71 12.07 -18.76
C ILE A 415 -2.62 11.42 -17.90
N ILE A 416 -1.66 10.70 -18.50
CA ILE A 416 -0.55 10.08 -17.76
C ILE A 416 0.41 11.13 -17.21
N GLN A 417 0.71 12.20 -17.96
CA GLN A 417 1.46 13.34 -17.44
C GLN A 417 0.76 13.92 -16.20
N ARG A 418 -0.54 14.21 -16.28
CA ARG A 418 -1.32 14.74 -15.16
C ARG A 418 -1.48 13.75 -14.00
N PHE A 419 -1.50 12.45 -14.28
CA PHE A 419 -1.52 11.39 -13.26
C PHE A 419 -0.24 11.38 -12.42
N LEU A 420 0.92 11.65 -13.04
CA LEU A 420 2.24 11.66 -12.41
C LEU A 420 2.54 12.99 -11.69
N SER A 421 2.08 14.11 -12.23
CA SER A 421 2.33 15.45 -11.67
C SER A 421 1.53 15.75 -10.39
N ASN A 422 2.09 16.59 -9.52
CA ASN A 422 1.44 17.15 -8.31
C ASN A 422 0.85 16.11 -7.35
N ARG A 423 1.43 14.91 -7.31
CA ARG A 423 0.99 13.86 -6.40
C ARG A 423 1.44 14.12 -4.97
N LYS A 424 0.55 13.79 -4.04
CA LYS A 424 0.74 14.01 -2.60
C LYS A 424 0.51 12.73 -1.83
N PHE A 425 1.20 12.58 -0.71
CA PHE A 425 1.01 11.44 0.18
C PHE A 425 1.08 11.83 1.66
N GLN A 426 0.46 11.02 2.51
CA GLN A 426 0.59 11.11 3.96
C GLN A 426 0.81 9.71 4.53
N VAL A 427 1.77 9.56 5.44
CA VAL A 427 2.04 8.29 6.11
C VAL A 427 1.08 8.13 7.27
N LYS A 428 0.42 6.96 7.34
CA LYS A 428 -0.51 6.63 8.42
C LYS A 428 0.13 5.63 9.39
N ILE A 429 0.31 6.07 10.64
CA ILE A 429 0.71 5.20 11.76
C ILE A 429 -0.43 5.19 12.77
N ASN A 430 -1.00 4.01 13.01
CA ASN A 430 -2.22 3.83 13.81
C ASN A 430 -3.40 4.66 13.25
N GLN A 431 -3.86 5.67 14.01
CA GLN A 431 -4.93 6.59 13.61
C GLN A 431 -4.42 7.99 13.26
N VAL A 432 -3.10 8.20 13.27
CA VAL A 432 -2.47 9.50 13.04
C VAL A 432 -1.85 9.55 11.65
N LEU A 433 -2.00 10.70 10.99
CA LEU A 433 -1.41 11.02 9.69
C LEU A 433 -0.21 11.95 9.88
N SER A 434 0.81 11.79 9.03
CA SER A 434 1.90 12.76 8.91
C SER A 434 1.45 14.08 8.28
N SER A 435 2.35 15.06 8.26
CA SER A 435 2.25 16.16 7.31
C SER A 435 2.21 15.66 5.87
N VAL A 436 1.72 16.50 4.96
CA VAL A 436 1.64 16.19 3.53
C VAL A 436 3.06 16.15 2.96
N GLY A 437 3.36 15.08 2.22
CA GLY A 437 4.57 14.98 1.42
C GLY A 437 4.29 14.98 -0.08
N ASN A 438 5.30 15.38 -0.85
CA ASN A 438 5.23 15.50 -2.31
C ASN A 438 5.97 14.35 -2.98
N ILE A 439 5.47 13.90 -4.14
CA ILE A 439 6.11 12.89 -4.99
C ILE A 439 6.62 13.60 -6.24
N GLN A 440 7.94 13.73 -6.37
CA GLN A 440 8.58 14.38 -7.53
C GLN A 440 9.00 13.38 -8.60
N ALA A 441 9.33 12.16 -8.20
CA ALA A 441 9.66 11.04 -9.08
C ALA A 441 8.96 9.76 -8.62
N GLY A 442 8.91 8.78 -9.52
CA GLY A 442 8.35 7.47 -9.25
C GLY A 442 6.83 7.37 -9.44
N THR A 443 6.31 6.17 -9.22
CA THR A 443 4.89 5.87 -9.29
C THR A 443 4.40 5.27 -7.98
N PRO A 444 3.15 5.54 -7.58
CA PRO A 444 2.65 5.06 -6.29
C PRO A 444 2.57 3.53 -6.25
N GLN A 445 3.19 2.93 -5.22
CA GLN A 445 3.14 1.49 -4.96
C GLN A 445 1.74 1.07 -4.50
N GLY A 446 0.90 0.65 -5.45
CA GLY A 446 -0.51 0.30 -5.21
C GLY A 446 -1.50 0.83 -6.25
N SER A 447 -1.02 1.65 -7.20
CA SER A 447 -1.74 1.98 -8.43
C SER A 447 -1.72 0.80 -9.40
N SER A 448 -2.76 0.68 -10.22
CA SER A 448 -2.82 -0.31 -11.29
C SER A 448 -2.03 0.09 -12.53
N LEU A 449 -1.71 1.37 -12.71
CA LEU A 449 -0.93 1.87 -13.85
C LEU A 449 0.57 1.70 -13.66
N SER A 450 1.06 1.84 -12.42
CA SER A 450 2.50 1.82 -12.10
C SER A 450 3.28 0.69 -12.78
N PRO A 451 2.81 -0.58 -12.76
CA PRO A 451 3.58 -1.68 -13.34
C PRO A 451 3.72 -1.59 -14.87
N THR A 452 2.65 -1.24 -15.58
CA THR A 452 2.70 -1.07 -17.04
C THR A 452 3.54 0.14 -17.43
N LEU A 453 3.42 1.26 -16.70
CA LEU A 453 4.25 2.44 -16.94
C LEU A 453 5.74 2.13 -16.73
N TYR A 454 6.08 1.31 -15.73
CA TYR A 454 7.44 0.86 -15.51
C TYR A 454 7.95 -0.03 -16.66
N ASN A 455 7.13 -0.98 -17.14
CA ASN A 455 7.49 -1.79 -18.31
C ASN A 455 7.69 -0.94 -19.58
N ILE A 456 6.86 0.07 -19.81
CA ILE A 456 7.05 1.02 -20.92
C ILE A 456 8.35 1.81 -20.72
N SER A 457 8.64 2.26 -19.50
CA SER A 457 9.88 2.96 -19.17
C SER A 457 11.12 2.11 -19.42
N ASN A 458 11.04 0.78 -19.35
CA ASN A 458 12.16 -0.13 -19.57
C ASN A 458 12.10 -0.86 -20.93
N SER A 459 11.21 -0.46 -21.83
CA SER A 459 10.99 -1.15 -23.10
C SER A 459 12.18 -1.09 -24.06
N ASP A 460 13.01 -0.06 -23.95
CA ASP A 460 14.24 0.17 -24.72
C ASP A 460 15.51 -0.34 -24.00
N PHE A 461 15.36 -1.26 -23.05
CA PHE A 461 16.51 -1.89 -22.38
C PHE A 461 17.49 -2.48 -23.42
N PRO A 462 18.82 -2.25 -23.30
CA PRO A 462 19.78 -2.62 -24.35
C PRO A 462 19.70 -4.09 -24.74
N ARG A 463 19.61 -4.37 -26.05
CA ARG A 463 19.55 -5.73 -26.59
C ARG A 463 20.80 -6.05 -27.40
N ASN A 464 21.21 -7.31 -27.34
CA ASN A 464 22.35 -7.83 -28.05
C ASN A 464 22.07 -9.30 -28.38
N ASP A 465 22.21 -9.69 -29.64
CA ASP A 465 21.87 -11.05 -30.11
C ASP A 465 22.69 -12.15 -29.43
N LYS A 466 23.86 -11.80 -28.86
CA LYS A 466 24.73 -12.73 -28.13
C LYS A 466 24.40 -12.84 -26.65
N VAL A 467 23.44 -12.05 -26.17
CA VAL A 467 23.07 -11.95 -24.75
C VAL A 467 21.58 -12.22 -24.58
N LEU A 468 21.28 -13.16 -23.69
CA LEU A 468 19.92 -13.42 -23.24
C LEU A 468 19.56 -12.43 -22.12
N ASN A 469 18.66 -11.50 -22.41
CA ASN A 469 18.05 -10.64 -21.40
C ASN A 469 16.94 -11.40 -20.67
N CYS A 470 17.00 -11.39 -19.34
CA CYS A 470 16.02 -11.99 -18.44
C CYS A 470 15.51 -10.92 -17.49
N LEU A 471 14.44 -10.23 -17.91
CA LEU A 471 13.85 -9.13 -17.15
C LEU A 471 12.57 -9.60 -16.43
N PHE A 472 12.44 -9.26 -15.16
CA PHE A 472 11.23 -9.47 -14.38
C PHE A 472 11.02 -8.27 -13.45
N ALA A 473 10.20 -7.31 -13.89
CA ALA A 473 10.03 -6.06 -13.16
C ALA A 473 11.39 -5.35 -12.98
N ASP A 474 11.75 -5.04 -11.74
CA ASP A 474 13.02 -4.43 -11.33
C ASP A 474 14.19 -5.42 -11.32
N ASP A 475 13.92 -6.72 -11.15
CA ASP A 475 14.95 -7.76 -11.23
C ASP A 475 15.39 -7.96 -12.69
N SER A 476 16.68 -7.77 -12.96
CA SER A 476 17.24 -7.90 -14.30
C SER A 476 18.46 -8.83 -14.29
N ALA A 477 18.52 -9.74 -15.24
CA ALA A 477 19.69 -10.59 -15.45
C ALA A 477 20.06 -10.66 -16.93
N ILE A 478 21.36 -10.75 -17.20
CA ILE A 478 21.89 -10.97 -18.55
C ILE A 478 22.74 -12.23 -18.56
N LEU A 479 22.55 -13.09 -19.55
CA LEU A 479 23.29 -14.33 -19.69
C LEU A 479 23.93 -14.45 -21.07
N THR A 480 25.13 -15.00 -21.13
CA THR A 480 25.78 -15.34 -22.41
C THR A 480 26.50 -16.68 -22.31
N GLN A 481 26.77 -17.27 -23.45
CA GLN A 481 27.37 -18.59 -23.56
C GLN A 481 28.47 -18.61 -24.60
N GLY A 482 29.50 -19.41 -24.33
CA GLY A 482 30.56 -19.63 -25.30
C GLY A 482 31.51 -20.73 -24.88
N SER A 483 32.28 -21.23 -25.83
CA SER A 483 33.33 -22.23 -25.62
C SER A 483 34.52 -21.68 -24.82
N ASN A 484 34.70 -20.36 -24.78
CA ASN A 484 35.80 -19.68 -24.09
C ASN A 484 35.29 -18.63 -23.10
N THR A 485 35.80 -18.67 -21.87
CA THR A 485 35.49 -17.70 -20.80
C THR A 485 35.85 -16.26 -21.19
N ARG A 486 36.91 -16.05 -21.98
CA ARG A 486 37.29 -14.72 -22.47
C ARG A 486 36.23 -14.09 -23.37
N PHE A 487 35.57 -14.89 -24.19
CA PHE A 487 34.46 -14.44 -25.03
C PHE A 487 33.26 -14.02 -24.16
N ILE A 488 32.94 -14.81 -23.15
CA ILE A 488 31.85 -14.53 -22.19
C ILE A 488 32.09 -13.21 -21.46
N ILE A 489 33.28 -13.04 -20.87
CA ILE A 489 33.65 -11.83 -20.13
C ILE A 489 33.57 -10.61 -21.05
N LYS A 490 34.16 -10.67 -22.25
CA LYS A 490 34.13 -9.54 -23.19
C LYS A 490 32.70 -9.19 -23.63
N THR A 491 31.87 -10.20 -23.86
CA THR A 491 30.48 -10.00 -24.30
C THR A 491 29.62 -9.40 -23.19
N LEU A 492 29.75 -9.91 -21.95
CA LEU A 492 29.04 -9.36 -20.80
C LEU A 492 29.51 -7.94 -20.46
N GLN A 493 30.82 -7.69 -20.50
CA GLN A 493 31.38 -6.36 -20.24
C GLN A 493 30.88 -5.33 -21.26
N SER A 494 30.90 -5.65 -22.55
CA SER A 494 30.34 -4.77 -23.59
C SER A 494 28.85 -4.51 -23.39
N GLN A 495 28.08 -5.52 -22.94
CA GLN A 495 26.67 -5.33 -22.63
C GLN A 495 26.47 -4.44 -21.40
N LEU A 496 27.30 -4.59 -20.36
CA LEU A 496 27.25 -3.76 -19.16
C LEU A 496 27.56 -2.29 -19.47
N GLU A 497 28.51 -2.01 -20.36
CA GLU A 497 28.80 -0.64 -20.83
C GLU A 497 27.60 -0.02 -21.54
N CYS A 498 26.88 -0.79 -22.37
CA CYS A 498 25.63 -0.33 -22.98
C CYS A 498 24.53 -0.07 -21.94
N ILE A 499 24.43 -0.93 -20.93
CA ILE A 499 23.47 -0.77 -19.83
C ILE A 499 23.81 0.45 -18.98
N GLU A 500 25.09 0.69 -18.67
CA GLU A 500 25.56 1.86 -17.93
C GLU A 500 25.25 3.17 -18.68
N TYR A 501 25.49 3.19 -19.99
CA TYR A 501 25.10 4.32 -20.84
C TYR A 501 23.58 4.55 -20.82
N TRP A 502 22.79 3.47 -20.95
CA TRP A 502 21.32 3.54 -20.87
C TRP A 502 20.85 4.03 -19.49
N CYS A 503 21.46 3.55 -18.41
CA CYS A 503 21.19 3.98 -17.04
C CYS A 503 21.46 5.48 -16.86
N THR A 504 22.58 5.97 -17.39
CA THR A 504 22.94 7.39 -17.38
C THR A 504 21.96 8.24 -18.17
N LYS A 505 21.53 7.75 -19.34
CA LYS A 505 20.55 8.43 -20.20
C LYS A 505 19.18 8.53 -19.53
N TRP A 506 18.69 7.45 -18.94
CA TRP A 506 17.34 7.37 -18.37
C TRP A 506 17.26 7.55 -16.86
N ARG A 507 18.37 7.93 -16.22
CA ARG A 507 18.51 8.19 -14.78
C ARG A 507 18.09 7.01 -13.91
N VAL A 508 18.52 5.82 -14.31
CA VAL A 508 18.31 4.57 -13.57
C VAL A 508 19.57 4.26 -12.77
N ALA A 509 19.42 4.09 -11.46
CA ALA A 509 20.52 3.72 -10.57
C ALA A 509 20.52 2.21 -10.28
N ILE A 510 21.70 1.59 -10.28
CA ILE A 510 21.91 0.19 -9.91
C ILE A 510 22.51 0.16 -8.49
N ASN A 511 22.06 -0.78 -7.65
CA ASN A 511 22.67 -1.01 -6.35
C ASN A 511 24.05 -1.67 -6.57
N THR A 512 25.10 -0.97 -6.18
CA THR A 512 26.50 -1.43 -6.21
C THR A 512 26.96 -2.00 -4.89
#